data_AF-A0A2P4T5U1-F1
#
_entry.id   AF-A0A2P4T5U1-F1
#
_cell.length_a   1.000
_cell.length_b   1.000
_cell.length_c   1.000
_cell.angle_alpha   90.00
_cell.angle_beta   90.00
_cell.angle_gamma   90.00
#
_symmetry.space_group_name_H-M   'P 1'
#
loop_
_entity.id
_entity.type
_entity.pdbx_description
1 polymer ?
#
loop_
_entity_poly.entity_id
_entity_poly.type
_entity_poly.pdbx_seq_one_letter_code
_entity_poly.pdbx_strand_id
1 'polypeptide(L)'
;MTPKETSRLAAQIRRLYGANRRAERPFWLCLTELVPGSPIHRECLRMNDGFSGYLMETTQESYLDLFPLDAIVYLTPDSENVLEDVDPEKVYVLGGLVDESIHKGDTID
;
A
#
# COMPACT_ATOMS: atom_id res chain seq x y z
N MET A 1 2.49 14.34 -2.21
CA MET A 1 3.87 13.81 -2.21
C MET A 1 4.74 14.55 -3.21
N THR A 2 5.89 15.03 -2.74
CA THR A 2 6.99 15.54 -3.56
C THR A 2 7.61 14.41 -4.41
N PRO A 3 8.44 14.74 -5.43
CA PRO A 3 9.17 13.71 -6.19
C PRO A 3 10.02 12.80 -5.29
N LYS A 4 10.66 13.36 -4.26
CA LYS A 4 11.48 12.62 -3.29
C LYS A 4 10.64 11.60 -2.48
N GLU A 5 9.48 12.03 -1.99
CA GLU A 5 8.54 11.15 -1.27
C GLU A 5 8.00 10.06 -2.19
N THR A 6 7.70 10.40 -3.45
CA THR A 6 7.25 9.44 -4.47
C THR A 6 8.32 8.36 -4.73
N SER A 7 9.59 8.75 -4.88
CA SER A 7 10.70 7.79 -5.02
C SER A 7 10.86 6.90 -3.78
N ARG A 8 10.63 7.45 -2.59
CA ARG A 8 10.69 6.68 -1.34
C ARG A 8 9.56 5.68 -1.25
N LEU A 9 8.33 6.07 -1.59
CA LEU A 9 7.19 5.17 -1.65
C LEU A 9 7.43 4.04 -2.67
N ALA A 10 7.91 4.36 -3.88
CA ALA A 10 8.26 3.35 -4.88
C ALA A 10 9.31 2.35 -4.36
N ALA A 11 10.31 2.83 -3.61
CA ALA A 11 11.30 1.98 -2.97
C ALA A 11 10.72 1.15 -1.81
N GLN A 12 9.73 1.65 -1.06
CA GLN A 12 9.03 0.89 -0.04
C GLN A 12 8.16 -0.22 -0.66
N ILE A 13 7.46 0.05 -1.77
CA ILE A 13 6.71 -0.96 -2.53
C ILE A 13 7.63 -2.11 -2.98
N ARG A 14 8.84 -1.80 -3.46
CA ARG A 14 9.84 -2.83 -3.81
C ARG A 14 10.23 -3.69 -2.61
N ARG A 15 10.45 -3.06 -1.45
CA ARG A 15 10.80 -3.77 -0.21
C ARG A 15 9.64 -4.63 0.28
N LEU A 16 8.41 -4.12 0.24
CA LEU A 16 7.17 -4.84 0.56
C LEU A 16 7.07 -6.11 -0.28
N TYR A 17 7.17 -5.99 -1.61
CA TYR A 17 7.14 -7.14 -2.51
C TYR A 17 8.24 -8.16 -2.20
N GLY A 18 9.47 -7.69 -2.03
CA GLY A 18 10.61 -8.56 -1.71
C GLY A 18 10.45 -9.28 -0.37
N ALA A 19 9.93 -8.60 0.65
CA ALA A 19 9.66 -9.19 1.96
C ALA A 19 8.54 -10.22 1.89
N ASN A 20 7.43 -9.88 1.22
CA ASN A 20 6.29 -10.77 1.06
C ASN A 20 6.68 -12.07 0.33
N ARG A 21 7.48 -11.98 -0.72
CA ARG A 21 8.01 -13.17 -1.43
C ARG A 21 8.86 -14.11 -0.58
N ARG A 22 9.43 -13.62 0.52
CA ARG A 22 10.26 -14.41 1.44
C ARG A 22 9.51 -14.82 2.70
N ALA A 23 8.28 -14.35 2.89
CA ALA A 23 7.48 -14.69 4.05
C ALA A 23 7.08 -16.17 4.00
N GLU A 24 7.06 -16.82 5.16
CA GLU A 24 6.56 -18.20 5.28
C GLU A 24 5.08 -18.29 4.89
N ARG A 25 4.32 -17.24 5.20
CA ARG A 25 2.90 -17.07 4.85
C ARG A 25 2.74 -15.74 4.10
N PRO A 26 2.92 -15.70 2.76
CA PRO A 26 2.80 -14.48 1.99
C PRO A 26 1.35 -13.99 1.94
N PHE A 27 1.18 -12.67 1.96
CA PHE A 27 -0.08 -12.01 1.68
C PHE A 27 -0.36 -11.97 0.17
N TRP A 28 -1.63 -11.92 -0.19
CA TRP A 28 -2.03 -11.40 -1.48
C TRP A 28 -1.92 -9.87 -1.44
N LEU A 29 -1.00 -9.31 -2.23
CA LEU A 29 -0.75 -7.88 -2.28
C LEU A 29 -1.58 -7.23 -3.39
N CYS A 30 -2.24 -6.12 -3.08
CA CYS A 30 -2.98 -5.30 -4.04
C CYS A 30 -2.58 -3.82 -3.86
N LEU A 31 -2.23 -3.15 -4.95
CA LEU A 31 -2.06 -1.70 -5.01
C LEU A 31 -3.31 -1.11 -5.65
N THR A 32 -4.21 -0.57 -4.81
CA THR A 32 -5.43 0.11 -5.23
C THR A 32 -5.16 1.57 -5.61
N GLU A 33 -6.06 2.17 -6.38
CA GLU A 33 -5.97 3.57 -6.83
C GLU A 33 -4.65 3.93 -7.55
N LEU A 34 -3.95 2.92 -8.07
CA LEU A 34 -2.72 3.09 -8.83
C LEU A 34 -3.07 3.34 -10.29
N VAL A 35 -3.27 4.61 -10.64
CA VAL A 35 -3.57 5.03 -12.02
C VAL A 35 -2.35 4.81 -12.93
N PRO A 36 -2.42 3.97 -14.00
CA PRO A 36 -1.45 3.93 -15.08
C PRO A 36 -1.01 5.31 -15.55
N GLY A 37 0.31 5.50 -15.59
CA GLY A 37 0.92 6.75 -15.98
C GLY A 37 0.92 7.83 -14.90
N SER A 38 0.36 7.62 -13.70
CA SER A 38 0.51 8.53 -12.56
C SER A 38 1.99 8.69 -12.14
N PRO A 39 2.35 9.75 -11.40
CA PRO A 39 3.71 9.95 -10.91
C PRO A 39 4.27 8.72 -10.17
N ILE A 40 3.49 8.13 -9.25
CA ILE A 40 3.92 6.94 -8.50
C ILE A 40 4.04 5.70 -9.40
N HIS A 41 3.11 5.48 -10.32
CA HIS A 41 3.19 4.36 -11.27
C HIS A 41 4.46 4.43 -12.13
N ARG A 42 4.76 5.61 -12.70
CA ARG A 42 5.99 5.81 -13.49
C ARG A 42 7.24 5.62 -12.65
N GLU A 43 7.20 6.04 -11.39
CA GLU A 43 8.33 5.90 -10.49
C GLU A 43 8.58 4.44 -10.10
N CYS A 44 7.52 3.66 -9.87
CA CYS A 44 7.63 2.21 -9.69
C CYS A 44 8.25 1.53 -10.92
N LEU A 45 7.79 1.85 -12.13
CA LEU A 45 8.41 1.33 -13.36
C LEU A 45 9.88 1.70 -13.51
N ARG A 46 10.26 2.92 -13.09
CA ARG A 46 11.63 3.43 -13.20
C ARG A 46 12.58 2.82 -12.17
N MET A 47 12.11 2.58 -10.94
CA MET A 47 12.95 2.18 -9.81
C MET A 47 12.97 0.68 -9.53
N ASN A 48 11.96 -0.04 -10.02
CA ASN A 48 11.72 -1.42 -9.66
C ASN A 48 11.74 -2.27 -10.93
N ASP A 49 12.89 -2.84 -11.25
CA ASP A 49 13.07 -3.71 -12.41
C ASP A 49 12.03 -4.83 -12.39
N GLY A 50 11.31 -4.98 -13.51
CA GLY A 50 10.26 -5.99 -13.66
C GLY A 50 8.99 -5.71 -12.86
N PHE A 51 8.73 -4.47 -12.42
CA PHE A 51 7.53 -4.11 -11.65
C PHE A 51 6.22 -4.66 -12.25
N SER A 52 6.04 -4.55 -13.58
CA SER A 52 4.85 -5.08 -14.27
C SER A 52 4.68 -6.61 -14.18
N GLY A 53 5.73 -7.33 -13.80
CA GLY A 53 5.72 -8.78 -13.58
C GLY A 53 5.76 -9.17 -12.10
N TYR A 54 5.55 -8.22 -11.18
CA TYR A 54 5.44 -8.56 -9.76
C TYR A 54 4.17 -9.36 -9.52
N LEU A 55 4.25 -10.38 -8.65
CA LEU A 55 3.10 -11.14 -8.19
C LEU A 55 2.32 -10.31 -7.16
N MET A 56 1.65 -9.27 -7.65
CA MET A 56 0.74 -8.38 -6.92
C MET A 56 -0.33 -7.88 -7.90
N GLU A 57 -1.51 -7.58 -7.39
CA GLU A 57 -2.55 -6.91 -8.18
C GLU A 57 -2.31 -5.40 -8.18
N THR A 58 -2.66 -4.76 -9.29
CA THR A 58 -2.69 -3.29 -9.40
C THR A 58 -4.00 -2.89 -10.04
N THR A 59 -4.70 -1.94 -9.44
CA THR A 59 -5.97 -1.43 -9.96
C THR A 59 -6.10 0.07 -9.76
N GLN A 60 -6.94 0.70 -10.58
CA GLN A 60 -7.35 2.10 -10.44
C GLN A 60 -8.52 2.26 -9.47
N GLU A 61 -9.22 1.17 -9.14
CA GLU A 61 -10.39 1.18 -8.26
C GLU A 61 -9.98 1.40 -6.79
N SER A 62 -10.90 1.96 -6.01
CA SER A 62 -10.72 2.09 -4.56
C SER A 62 -10.87 0.74 -3.89
N TYR A 63 -10.14 0.52 -2.79
CA TYR A 63 -10.33 -0.65 -1.93
C TYR A 63 -11.77 -0.74 -1.38
N LEU A 64 -12.48 0.40 -1.27
CA LEU A 64 -13.89 0.45 -0.85
C LEU A 64 -14.85 -0.13 -1.91
N ASP A 65 -14.48 -0.10 -3.18
CA ASP A 65 -15.27 -0.65 -4.27
C ASP A 65 -14.99 -2.15 -4.50
N LEU A 66 -13.82 -2.61 -4.05
CA LEU A 66 -13.31 -3.97 -4.28
C LEU A 66 -13.68 -4.97 -3.19
N PHE A 67 -13.82 -4.49 -1.95
CA PHE A 67 -13.97 -5.36 -0.79
C PHE A 67 -15.20 -4.98 0.04
N PRO A 68 -15.86 -5.97 0.68
CA PRO A 68 -16.94 -5.69 1.63
C PRO A 68 -16.44 -4.82 2.79
N LEU A 69 -17.21 -3.78 3.15
CA LEU A 69 -16.82 -2.82 4.17
C LEU A 69 -16.52 -3.46 5.53
N ASP A 70 -17.26 -4.51 5.89
CA ASP A 70 -17.09 -5.26 7.14
C ASP A 70 -15.85 -6.16 7.16
N ALA A 71 -15.24 -6.41 6.00
CA ALA A 71 -13.97 -7.12 5.87
C ALA A 71 -12.75 -6.18 5.93
N ILE A 72 -12.93 -4.86 5.78
CA ILE A 72 -11.84 -3.89 5.70
C ILE A 72 -11.37 -3.45 7.09
N VAL A 73 -10.05 -3.46 7.30
CA VAL A 73 -9.38 -2.90 8.47
C VAL A 73 -8.32 -1.91 7.99
N TYR A 74 -8.54 -0.62 8.20
CA TYR A 74 -7.57 0.41 7.85
C TYR A 74 -6.55 0.58 8.97
N LEU A 75 -5.27 0.34 8.67
CA LEU A 75 -4.18 0.46 9.64
C LEU A 75 -3.62 1.88 9.64
N THR A 76 -3.82 2.58 10.75
CA THR A 76 -3.31 3.93 10.98
C THR A 76 -2.77 4.06 12.41
N PRO A 77 -1.65 4.77 12.62
CA PRO A 77 -1.15 5.05 13.97
C PRO A 77 -2.09 5.93 14.80
N ASP A 78 -3.04 6.62 14.17
CA ASP A 78 -4.00 7.49 14.85
C ASP A 78 -5.23 6.72 15.39
N SER A 79 -5.32 5.41 15.14
CA SER A 79 -6.40 4.57 15.65
C SER A 79 -6.30 4.38 17.17
N GLU A 80 -7.42 4.52 17.87
CA GLU A 80 -7.53 4.16 19.30
C GLU A 80 -7.59 2.64 19.52
N ASN A 81 -7.87 1.87 18.46
CA ASN A 81 -7.98 0.41 18.52
C ASN A 81 -6.60 -0.23 18.29
N VAL A 82 -6.20 -1.10 19.22
CA VAL A 82 -4.97 -1.89 19.12
C VAL A 82 -5.25 -3.16 18.30
N LEU A 83 -4.41 -3.42 17.29
CA LEU A 83 -4.44 -4.69 16.56
C LEU A 83 -3.71 -5.76 17.38
N GLU A 84 -4.46 -6.71 17.94
CA GLU A 84 -3.90 -7.81 18.73
C GLU A 84 -3.42 -8.98 17.87
N ASP A 85 -4.20 -9.35 16.85
CA ASP A 85 -3.93 -10.47 15.94
C ASP A 85 -4.31 -10.13 14.49
N VAL A 86 -3.74 -10.88 13.54
CA VAL A 86 -4.06 -10.77 12.10
C VAL A 86 -5.04 -11.86 11.70
N ASP A 87 -6.27 -11.46 11.36
CA ASP A 87 -7.35 -12.32 10.90
C ASP A 87 -7.20 -12.59 9.38
N PRO A 88 -7.01 -13.85 8.95
CA PRO A 88 -6.89 -14.20 7.53
C PRO A 88 -8.13 -13.90 6.67
N GLU A 89 -9.30 -13.67 7.29
CA GLU A 89 -10.55 -13.35 6.58
C GLU A 89 -10.74 -11.83 6.37
N LYS A 90 -9.82 -11.00 6.89
CA LYS A 90 -9.86 -9.54 6.77
C LYS A 90 -8.93 -9.00 5.68
N VAL A 91 -9.27 -7.82 5.18
CA VAL A 91 -8.48 -7.03 4.24
C VAL A 91 -7.84 -5.87 5.00
N TYR A 92 -6.52 -5.91 5.16
CA TYR A 92 -5.76 -4.88 5.85
C TYR A 92 -5.26 -3.82 4.86
N VAL A 93 -5.69 -2.58 5.05
CA VAL A 93 -5.32 -1.45 4.20
C VAL A 93 -4.20 -0.65 4.86
N LEU A 94 -3.14 -0.38 4.10
CA LEU A 94 -2.04 0.49 4.48
C LEU A 94 -2.07 1.74 3.62
N GLY A 95 -1.93 2.92 4.25
CA GLY A 95 -1.81 4.18 3.52
C GLY A 95 -0.57 4.19 2.62
N GLY A 96 -0.77 4.37 1.32
CA GLY A 96 0.29 4.46 0.31
C GLY A 96 0.93 5.85 0.26
N LEU A 97 1.42 6.34 1.39
CA LEU A 97 1.93 7.70 1.54
C LEU A 97 3.28 7.74 2.26
N VAL A 98 4.13 8.68 1.85
CA VAL A 98 5.32 9.09 2.59
C VAL A 98 5.18 10.58 2.83
N ASP A 99 5.02 10.95 4.10
CA ASP A 99 5.03 12.34 4.53
C ASP A 99 6.34 12.61 5.31
N GLU A 100 7.17 13.51 4.81
CA GLU A 100 8.36 13.99 5.54
C GLU A 100 8.05 15.20 6.43
N SER A 101 6.88 15.81 6.28
CA SER A 101 6.35 16.75 7.25
C SER A 101 5.67 15.99 8.38
N ILE A 102 5.92 16.40 9.62
CA ILE A 102 5.11 15.92 10.75
C ILE A 102 3.80 16.73 10.71
N HIS A 103 2.84 16.32 9.89
CA HIS A 103 1.45 16.78 10.03
C HIS A 103 0.68 15.70 10.82
N LYS A 104 0.31 16.02 12.06
CA LYS A 104 -0.62 15.17 12.83
C LYS A 104 -2.01 15.31 12.20
N GLY A 105 -2.65 14.21 11.81
CA GLY A 105 -4.08 14.18 11.47
C GLY A 105 -4.47 13.87 10.02
N ASP A 106 -3.54 13.63 9.10
CA ASP A 106 -3.86 13.43 7.67
C ASP A 106 -4.45 12.04 7.33
N THR A 107 -4.52 11.14 8.32
CA THR A 107 -5.01 9.76 8.15
C THR A 107 -6.44 9.53 8.66
N ILE A 108 -7.12 10.58 9.13
CA ILE A 108 -8.53 10.53 9.52
C ILE A 108 -9.31 11.52 8.65
N ASP A 109 -9.84 11.03 7.53
CA ASP A 109 -11.06 11.54 6.87
C ASP A 109 -11.70 10.40 6.06
#